data_AF-A0A814XHF6-F1
#
_entry.id   AF-A0A814XHF6-F1
#
_cell.length_a   1.000
_cell.length_b   1.000
_cell.length_c   1.000
_cell.angle_alpha   90.00
_cell.angle_beta   90.00
_cell.angle_gamma   90.00
#
_symmetry.space_group_name_H-M   'P 1'
#
loop_
_entity.id
_entity.type
_entity.pdbx_description
1 polymer ?
#
loop_
_entity_poly.entity_id
_entity_poly.type
_entity_poly.pdbx_seq_one_letter_code
_entity_poly.pdbx_strand_id
1 'polypeptide(L)'
;MEITSISVRRLDLQDYNCDFDEEQCIQLSHSPLGIQCETLLITVKNRTNILKLVNNMSNLQALNVQCLDDNWTDENDLTSSIDDELVEWLRQQLPSTCTIMIDTFHVHDIRLWIR
;
A
#
# COMPACT_ATOMS: atom_id res chain seq x y z
N MET A 1 21.62 -20.17 -22.85
CA MET A 1 20.93 -20.39 -21.57
C MET A 1 20.51 -19.01 -21.10
N GLU A 2 19.33 -18.58 -21.52
CA GLU A 2 18.75 -17.31 -21.09
C GLU A 2 18.36 -17.46 -19.62
N ILE A 3 19.00 -16.70 -18.74
CA ILE A 3 18.52 -16.53 -17.37
C ILE A 3 17.30 -15.63 -17.50
N THR A 4 16.12 -16.23 -17.60
CA THR A 4 14.87 -15.48 -17.46
C THR A 4 14.92 -14.79 -16.11
N SER A 5 15.02 -13.46 -16.11
CA SER A 5 14.94 -12.61 -14.92
C SER A 5 13.84 -13.15 -14.02
N ILE A 6 14.19 -13.53 -12.79
CA ILE A 6 13.19 -13.95 -11.80
C ILE A 6 12.28 -12.75 -11.56
N SER A 7 11.07 -12.80 -12.13
CA SER A 7 10.07 -11.76 -11.96
C SER A 7 9.63 -11.76 -10.50
N VAL A 8 10.01 -10.72 -9.76
CA VAL A 8 9.55 -10.50 -8.39
C VAL A 8 8.18 -9.86 -8.48
N ARG A 9 7.14 -10.69 -8.54
CA ARG A 9 5.75 -10.23 -8.61
C ARG A 9 5.23 -9.77 -7.26
N ARG A 10 5.78 -10.28 -6.18
CA ARG A 10 5.40 -9.91 -4.81
C ARG A 10 6.62 -9.41 -4.06
N LEU A 11 6.49 -8.22 -3.48
CA LEU A 11 7.49 -7.63 -2.61
C LEU A 11 6.88 -7.39 -1.24
N ASP A 12 7.48 -7.99 -0.22
CA ASP A 12 7.03 -7.90 1.17
C ASP A 12 8.04 -7.09 1.97
N LEU A 13 7.66 -5.88 2.38
CA LEU A 13 8.52 -4.91 3.05
C LEU A 13 8.01 -4.53 4.45
N GLN A 14 6.87 -5.07 4.90
CA GLN A 14 6.31 -4.77 6.22
C GLN A 14 7.21 -5.28 7.36
N ASP A 15 7.84 -6.44 7.19
CA ASP A 15 8.63 -7.10 8.25
C ASP A 15 10.00 -6.46 8.52
N TYR A 16 10.41 -5.45 7.74
CA TYR A 16 11.77 -4.90 7.81
C TYR A 16 11.93 -3.77 8.86
N ASN A 17 10.93 -3.50 9.69
CA ASN A 17 10.92 -2.37 10.64
C ASN A 17 11.35 -1.05 9.96
N CYS A 18 10.96 -0.85 8.70
CA CYS A 18 11.28 0.34 7.95
C CYS A 18 10.01 1.03 7.45
N ASP A 19 9.84 2.27 7.88
CA ASP A 19 8.74 3.11 7.46
C ASP A 19 9.18 3.94 6.26
N PHE A 20 8.55 3.70 5.12
CA PHE A 20 8.92 4.36 3.88
C PHE A 20 8.43 5.81 3.87
N ASP A 21 9.37 6.73 3.78
CA ASP A 21 9.09 8.13 3.49
C ASP A 21 8.88 8.36 1.99
N GLU A 22 8.65 9.62 1.62
CA GLU A 22 8.40 10.03 0.25
C GLU A 22 9.54 9.65 -0.71
N GLU A 23 10.79 9.93 -0.32
CA GLU A 23 11.94 9.69 -1.18
C GLU A 23 12.11 8.19 -1.41
N GLN A 24 11.98 7.39 -0.36
CA GLN A 24 12.09 5.95 -0.43
C GLN A 24 10.96 5.33 -1.28
N CYS A 25 9.73 5.84 -1.20
CA CYS A 25 8.63 5.39 -2.06
C CYS A 25 8.91 5.69 -3.54
N ILE A 26 9.46 6.87 -3.85
CA ILE A 26 9.84 7.26 -5.21
C ILE A 26 10.99 6.39 -5.73
N GLN A 27 12.01 6.14 -4.90
CA GLN A 27 13.13 5.27 -5.28
C GLN A 27 12.64 3.84 -5.53
N LEU A 28 11.73 3.34 -4.68
CA LEU A 28 11.12 2.03 -4.83
C LEU A 28 10.35 1.92 -6.15
N SER A 29 9.49 2.89 -6.46
CA SER A 29 8.65 2.86 -7.67
C SER A 29 9.45 2.87 -8.98
N HIS A 30 10.65 3.45 -8.97
CA HIS A 30 11.56 3.47 -10.12
C HIS A 30 12.58 2.32 -10.12
N SER A 31 12.66 1.55 -9.05
CA SER A 31 13.60 0.43 -8.96
C SER A 31 13.19 -0.73 -9.88
N PRO A 32 14.13 -1.58 -10.33
CA PRO A 32 13.79 -2.78 -11.10
C PRO A 32 12.78 -3.70 -10.41
N LEU A 33 12.81 -3.74 -9.07
CA LEU A 33 11.85 -4.50 -8.26
C LEU A 33 10.47 -3.84 -8.30
N GLY A 34 10.39 -2.53 -8.06
CA GLY A 34 9.12 -1.80 -8.07
C GLY A 34 8.44 -1.81 -9.44
N ILE A 35 9.21 -1.71 -10.52
CA ILE A 35 8.69 -1.77 -11.90
C ILE A 35 8.03 -3.12 -12.18
N GLN A 36 8.54 -4.22 -11.64
CA GLN A 36 8.02 -5.57 -11.88
C GLN A 36 7.00 -6.04 -10.82
N CYS A 37 6.82 -5.26 -9.76
CA CYS A 37 6.01 -5.63 -8.62
C CYS A 37 4.52 -5.54 -8.97
N GLU A 38 3.80 -6.64 -8.78
CA GLU A 38 2.34 -6.73 -8.91
C GLU A 38 1.67 -6.63 -7.54
N THR A 39 2.32 -7.10 -6.47
CA THR A 39 1.81 -7.10 -5.09
C THR A 39 2.84 -6.53 -4.14
N LEU A 40 2.54 -5.39 -3.52
CA LEU A 40 3.42 -4.75 -2.54
C LEU A 40 2.79 -4.82 -1.15
N LEU A 41 3.57 -5.24 -0.16
CA LEU A 41 3.25 -5.07 1.26
C LEU A 41 4.26 -4.09 1.85
N ILE A 42 3.81 -3.00 2.45
CA ILE A 42 4.70 -1.90 2.86
C ILE A 42 4.11 -1.09 4.04
N THR A 43 4.98 -0.51 4.86
CA THR A 43 4.59 0.51 5.84
C THR A 43 5.07 1.88 5.36
N VAL A 44 4.20 2.87 5.35
CA VAL A 44 4.52 4.24 4.88
C VAL A 44 4.25 5.27 5.97
N LYS A 45 5.04 6.35 5.94
CA LYS A 45 4.89 7.43 6.93
C LYS A 45 3.67 8.30 6.71
N ASN A 46 3.31 8.58 5.46
CA ASN A 46 2.24 9.52 5.11
C ASN A 46 1.28 8.92 4.08
N ARG A 47 -0.01 9.21 4.20
CA ARG A 47 -1.04 8.73 3.26
C ARG A 47 -0.83 9.16 1.81
N THR A 48 -0.16 10.29 1.58
CA THR A 48 0.22 10.75 0.23
C THR A 48 1.25 9.84 -0.44
N ASN A 49 2.02 9.08 0.33
CA ASN A 49 2.96 8.09 -0.21
C ASN A 49 2.22 6.89 -0.83
N ILE A 50 1.04 6.54 -0.31
CA ILE A 50 0.17 5.51 -0.90
C ILE A 50 -0.17 5.90 -2.35
N LEU A 51 -0.59 7.15 -2.57
CA LEU A 51 -0.92 7.64 -3.91
C LEU A 51 0.29 7.63 -4.85
N LYS A 52 1.48 7.98 -4.34
CA LYS A 52 2.70 7.95 -5.14
C LYS A 52 3.04 6.53 -5.59
N LEU A 53 2.89 5.55 -4.71
CA LEU A 53 3.12 4.15 -5.07
C LEU A 53 2.11 3.69 -6.14
N VAL A 54 0.81 3.93 -5.90
CA VAL A 54 -0.26 3.56 -6.85
C VAL A 54 -0.06 4.22 -8.23
N ASN A 55 0.33 5.49 -8.27
CA ASN A 55 0.47 6.24 -9.52
C ASN A 55 1.77 5.93 -10.29
N ASN A 56 2.85 5.57 -9.60
CA ASN A 56 4.15 5.36 -10.24
C ASN A 56 4.49 3.90 -10.51
N MET A 57 3.88 2.95 -9.79
CA MET A 57 4.12 1.52 -9.98
C MET A 57 3.16 0.94 -11.00
N SER A 58 3.48 1.10 -12.28
CA SER A 58 2.61 0.76 -13.42
C SER A 58 2.08 -0.69 -13.47
N ASN A 59 2.78 -1.66 -12.84
CA ASN A 59 2.35 -3.06 -12.81
C ASN A 59 1.68 -3.45 -11.48
N LEU A 60 1.53 -2.51 -10.54
CA LEU A 60 0.96 -2.78 -9.23
C LEU A 60 -0.53 -3.09 -9.36
N GLN A 61 -0.93 -4.26 -8.86
CA GLN A 61 -2.30 -4.77 -8.85
C GLN A 61 -2.85 -4.87 -7.43
N ALA A 62 -1.98 -5.05 -6.43
CA ALA A 62 -2.36 -5.15 -5.04
C ALA A 62 -1.36 -4.39 -4.15
N LEU A 63 -1.87 -3.59 -3.23
CA LEU A 63 -1.10 -2.88 -2.21
C LEU A 63 -1.68 -3.21 -0.84
N ASN A 64 -0.91 -3.87 0.02
CA ASN A 64 -1.19 -3.96 1.44
C ASN A 64 -0.34 -2.89 2.15
N VAL A 65 -0.97 -1.95 2.82
CA VAL A 65 -0.26 -0.81 3.39
C VAL A 65 -0.69 -0.50 4.81
N GLN A 66 0.30 -0.30 5.68
CA GLN A 66 0.13 0.37 6.96
C GLN A 66 0.54 1.83 6.80
N CYS A 67 -0.28 2.73 7.33
CA CYS A 67 -0.04 4.17 7.24
C CYS A 67 0.09 4.77 8.64
N LEU A 68 1.24 5.39 8.93
CA LEU A 68 1.54 5.87 10.28
C LEU A 68 0.94 7.25 10.61
N ASP A 69 0.58 8.05 9.60
CA ASP A 69 -0.14 9.32 9.79
C ASP A 69 -1.67 9.13 9.87
N ASP A 70 -2.11 7.88 10.00
CA ASP A 70 -3.50 7.55 10.22
C ASP A 70 -3.77 7.42 11.72
N ASN A 71 -4.77 8.15 12.18
CA ASN A 71 -5.14 8.18 13.58
C ASN A 71 -6.14 7.05 13.85
N TRP A 72 -5.65 5.82 13.86
CA TRP A 72 -6.44 4.67 14.28
C TRP A 72 -6.93 4.91 15.73
N THR A 73 -8.22 5.22 15.88
CA THR A 73 -8.82 5.37 17.22
C THR A 73 -8.83 4.00 17.92
N ASP A 74 -8.34 3.97 19.17
CA ASP A 74 -8.09 2.81 20.03
C ASP A 74 -8.87 1.51 19.72
N GLU A 75 -8.16 0.39 19.86
CA GLU A 75 -8.50 -1.04 19.65
C GLU A 75 -9.82 -1.55 20.29
N ASN A 76 -10.57 -0.71 21.02
CA ASN A 76 -11.80 -1.09 21.70
C ASN A 76 -13.08 -0.83 20.90
N ASP A 77 -13.01 -0.15 19.76
CA ASP A 77 -14.17 0.07 18.89
C ASP A 77 -14.10 -0.82 17.63
N LEU A 78 -14.31 -2.12 17.82
CA LEU A 78 -14.46 -3.12 16.75
C LEU A 78 -15.66 -2.84 15.82
N THR A 79 -16.38 -1.73 16.02
CA THR A 79 -17.58 -1.35 15.27
C THR A 79 -17.44 -0.06 14.46
N SER A 80 -16.31 0.66 14.51
CA SER A 80 -16.13 1.88 13.72
C SER A 80 -15.77 1.63 12.24
N SER A 81 -16.25 0.53 11.66
CA SER A 81 -16.00 0.09 10.28
C SER A 81 -16.61 1.00 9.19
N ILE A 82 -17.13 2.18 9.55
CA ILE A 82 -17.92 3.03 8.65
C ILE A 82 -17.21 4.36 8.34
N ASP A 83 -16.36 4.88 9.23
CA ASP A 83 -15.78 6.22 9.10
C ASP A 83 -14.26 6.20 9.27
N ASP A 84 -13.59 5.29 8.59
CA ASP A 84 -12.13 5.25 8.57
C ASP A 84 -11.61 6.37 7.66
N GLU A 85 -11.09 7.44 8.27
CA GLU A 85 -10.75 8.71 7.60
C GLU A 85 -9.81 8.47 6.41
N LEU A 86 -8.84 7.58 6.57
CA LEU A 86 -7.91 7.22 5.51
C LEU A 86 -8.60 6.48 4.37
N VAL A 87 -9.53 5.56 4.66
CA VAL A 87 -10.28 4.85 3.62
C VAL A 87 -11.16 5.79 2.82
N GLU A 88 -11.87 6.70 3.48
CA GLU A 88 -12.67 7.72 2.81
C GLU A 88 -11.81 8.68 1.99
N TRP A 89 -10.66 9.09 2.53
CA TRP A 89 -9.70 9.89 1.80
C TRP A 89 -9.18 9.15 0.55
N LEU A 90 -8.83 7.86 0.67
CA LEU A 90 -8.40 7.05 -0.47
C LEU A 90 -9.51 6.89 -1.53
N ARG A 91 -10.77 6.72 -1.12
CA ARG A 91 -11.93 6.66 -2.03
C ARG A 91 -12.12 7.96 -2.82
N GLN A 92 -11.75 9.11 -2.25
CA GLN A 92 -11.81 10.41 -2.93
C GLN A 92 -10.64 10.63 -3.89
N GLN A 93 -9.46 10.09 -3.57
CA GLN A 93 -8.24 10.33 -4.35
C GLN A 93 -8.02 9.29 -5.45
N LEU A 94 -8.50 8.07 -5.27
CA LEU A 94 -8.27 6.97 -6.21
C LEU A 94 -9.44 6.79 -7.19
N PRO A 95 -9.17 6.27 -8.40
CA PRO A 95 -10.22 5.89 -9.33
C PRO A 95 -11.18 4.88 -8.70
N SER A 96 -12.47 4.94 -9.07
CA SER A 96 -13.49 3.98 -8.62
C SER A 96 -13.26 2.53 -9.07
N THR A 97 -12.27 2.31 -9.95
CA THR A 97 -11.80 0.97 -10.32
C THR A 97 -10.97 0.32 -9.22
N CYS A 98 -10.45 1.10 -8.27
CA CYS A 98 -9.72 0.60 -7.11
C CYS A 98 -10.71 0.08 -6.06
N THR A 99 -10.46 -1.12 -5.54
CA THR A 99 -11.21 -1.66 -4.40
C THR A 99 -10.38 -1.52 -3.14
N ILE A 100 -10.93 -0.85 -2.12
CA ILE A 100 -10.25 -0.60 -0.84
C ILE A 100 -10.94 -1.44 0.23
N MET A 101 -10.16 -2.20 0.99
CA MET A 101 -10.62 -3.05 2.09
C MET A 101 -9.71 -2.88 3.30
N ILE A 102 -10.27 -2.83 4.49
CA ILE A 102 -9.50 -2.92 5.74
C ILE A 102 -9.30 -4.40 6.06
N ASP A 103 -8.09 -4.80 6.46
CA ASP A 103 -7.85 -6.16 6.93
C ASP A 103 -8.47 -6.35 8.32
N THR A 104 -9.46 -7.23 8.41
CA THR A 104 -10.18 -7.49 9.67
C THR A 104 -9.33 -8.21 10.72
N PHE A 105 -8.20 -8.80 10.32
CA PHE A 105 -7.27 -9.48 11.24
C PHE A 105 -6.10 -8.58 11.65
N HIS A 106 -5.74 -7.62 10.81
CA HIS A 106 -4.72 -6.62 11.08
C HIS A 106 -5.36 -5.25 10.91
N VAL A 107 -5.96 -4.75 11.99
CA VAL A 107 -6.81 -3.54 11.98
C VAL A 107 -6.10 -2.27 11.50
N HIS A 108 -4.80 -2.31 11.22
CA HIS A 108 -4.02 -1.18 10.68
C HIS A 108 -3.59 -1.38 9.21
N ASP A 109 -3.95 -2.50 8.60
CA ASP A 109 -3.61 -2.84 7.22
C ASP A 109 -4.76 -2.48 6.29
N ILE A 110 -4.46 -1.64 5.31
CA ILE A 110 -5.37 -1.32 4.22
C ILE A 110 -4.92 -2.07 2.98
N ARG A 111 -5.83 -2.85 2.42
CA ARG A 111 -5.64 -3.55 1.15
C ARG A 111 -6.32 -2.81 0.01
N LEU A 112 -5.54 -2.41 -0.98
CA LEU A 112 -6.02 -1.83 -2.22
C LEU A 112 -5.81 -2.81 -3.37
N TRP A 113 -6.86 -3.04 -4.15
CA TRP A 113 -6.81 -3.75 -5.41
C TRP A 113 -6.93 -2.75 -6.56
N ILE A 114 -5.96 -2.77 -7.47
CA ILE A 114 -5.80 -1.85 -8.58
C ILE A 114 -6.08 -2.63 -9.88
N ARG A 115 -6.90 -2.06 -10.75
CA ARG A 115 -7.36 -2.68 -12.00
C ARG A 115 -6.86 -1.94 -13.22
#